data_AF-A0A1H5VIM6-F1
#
_entry.id   AF-A0A1H5VIM6-F1
#
_cell.length_a   1.000
_cell.length_b   1.000
_cell.length_c   1.000
_cell.angle_alpha   90.00
_cell.angle_beta   90.00
_cell.angle_gamma   90.00
#
_symmetry.space_group_name_H-M   'P 1'
#
loop_
_entity.id
_entity.type
_entity.pdbx_description
1 polymer ?
#
loop_
_entity_poly.entity_id
_entity_poly.type
_entity_poly.pdbx_seq_one_letter_code
_entity_poly.pdbx_strand_id
1 'polypeptide(L)'
;MKTTECLEGEAMSAKEQIRLFLSDQGCGMLPVEEISEEKRLFEMGFDSLRFMELVVLIEEHFGVQWPDEALEISGSTRVRDIVRALEGCL
;
A
#
# COMPACT_ATOMS: atom_id res chain seq x y z
N MET A 1 21.38 -10.76 25.41
CA MET A 1 21.35 -9.30 25.60
C MET A 1 21.42 -8.60 24.26
N LYS A 2 20.28 -8.16 23.74
CA LYS A 2 20.08 -6.81 23.21
C LYS A 2 18.60 -6.52 23.40
N THR A 3 18.34 -5.74 24.45
CA THR A 3 17.12 -5.00 24.67
C THR A 3 16.91 -4.06 23.49
N THR A 4 15.70 -4.04 22.95
CA THR A 4 15.14 -2.86 22.32
C THR A 4 13.70 -2.79 22.78
N GLU A 5 13.54 -2.04 23.86
CA GLU A 5 12.29 -1.50 24.35
C GLU A 5 11.70 -0.52 23.31
N CYS A 6 10.38 -0.58 23.19
CA CYS A 6 9.45 0.52 22.95
C CYS A 6 9.65 1.42 21.71
N LEU A 7 8.72 1.31 20.76
CA LEU A 7 7.91 2.47 20.41
C LEU A 7 6.44 2.06 20.54
N GLU A 8 5.76 2.67 21.51
CA GLU A 8 4.32 2.60 21.69
C GLU A 8 3.61 3.13 20.42
N GLY A 9 2.49 2.50 20.10
CA GLY A 9 1.76 2.68 18.86
C GLY A 9 1.26 4.10 18.64
N GLU A 10 1.91 4.81 17.72
CA GLU A 10 1.20 5.76 16.90
C GLU A 10 0.31 4.95 15.95
N ALA A 11 -0.99 5.22 15.96
CA ALA A 11 -1.90 4.66 14.97
C ALA A 11 -1.45 5.19 13.60
N MET A 12 -0.68 4.40 12.87
CA MET A 12 -0.24 4.72 11.53
C MET A 12 -1.47 4.99 10.65
N SER A 13 -1.48 6.11 9.93
CA SER A 13 -2.60 6.43 9.05
C SER A 13 -2.71 5.41 7.91
N ALA A 14 -3.90 5.22 7.35
CA ALA A 14 -4.11 4.37 6.18
C ALA A 14 -3.14 4.72 5.03
N LYS A 15 -2.90 6.02 4.83
CA LYS A 15 -1.94 6.53 3.84
C LYS A 15 -0.50 6.07 4.11
N GLU A 16 -0.02 6.17 5.34
CA GLU A 16 1.33 5.74 5.71
C GLU A 16 1.48 4.23 5.57
N GLN A 17 0.46 3.48 5.98
CA GLN A 17 0.43 2.03 5.85
C GLN A 17 0.43 1.58 4.39
N ILE A 18 -0.34 2.24 3.52
CA ILE A 18 -0.31 1.99 2.06
C ILE A 18 1.07 2.26 1.47
N ARG A 19 1.75 3.35 1.87
CA ARG A 19 3.12 3.62 1.42
C ARG A 19 4.10 2.53 1.85
N LEU A 20 3.93 1.98 3.06
CA LEU A 20 4.74 0.87 3.55
C LEU A 20 4.46 -0.42 2.77
N PHE A 21 3.20 -0.72 2.44
CA PHE A 21 2.86 -1.87 1.61
C PHE A 21 3.40 -1.78 0.19
N LEU A 22 3.44 -0.57 -0.37
CA LEU A 22 4.00 -0.29 -1.69
C LEU A 22 5.54 -0.24 -1.70
N SER A 23 6.20 -0.30 -0.54
CA SER A 23 7.66 -0.26 -0.43
C SER A 23 8.30 -1.64 -0.40
N ASP A 24 9.63 -1.66 -0.38
CA ASP A 24 10.46 -2.85 -0.17
C ASP A 24 10.25 -3.53 1.20
N GLN A 25 9.50 -2.92 2.11
CA GLN A 25 9.06 -3.52 3.37
C GLN A 25 7.73 -4.27 3.23
N GLY A 26 7.03 -4.08 2.11
CA GLY A 26 5.80 -4.78 1.74
C GLY A 26 5.98 -5.57 0.45
N CYS A 27 5.14 -5.28 -0.54
CA CYS A 27 5.11 -5.97 -1.83
C CYS A 27 5.83 -5.17 -2.94
N GLY A 28 6.43 -4.03 -2.63
CA GLY A 28 7.15 -3.17 -3.59
C GLY A 28 8.64 -3.47 -3.72
N MET A 29 9.34 -2.56 -4.40
CA MET A 29 10.80 -2.64 -4.62
C MET A 29 11.55 -1.36 -4.21
N LEU A 30 10.82 -0.28 -3.93
CA LEU A 30 11.41 1.03 -3.62
C LEU A 30 11.33 1.29 -2.12
N PRO A 31 12.28 2.06 -1.55
CA PRO A 31 12.18 2.50 -0.16
C PRO A 31 10.97 3.43 0.02
N VAL A 32 10.38 3.44 1.22
CA VAL A 32 9.12 4.17 1.51
C VAL A 32 9.23 5.68 1.28
N GLU A 33 10.43 6.23 1.43
CA GLU A 33 10.77 7.64 1.22
C GLU A 33 10.65 8.06 -0.24
N GLU A 34 10.79 7.11 -1.19
CA GLU A 34 10.67 7.35 -2.63
C GLU A 34 9.23 7.20 -3.17
N ILE A 35 8.28 6.88 -2.29
CA ILE A 35 6.88 6.65 -2.64
C ILE A 35 6.07 7.90 -2.30
N SER A 36 5.60 8.59 -3.33
CA SER A 36 4.70 9.74 -3.22
C SER A 36 3.33 9.42 -3.80
N GLU A 37 2.32 10.20 -3.40
CA GLU A 37 0.93 10.05 -3.86
C GLU A 37 0.75 10.18 -5.38
N GLU A 38 1.64 10.91 -6.04
CA GLU A 38 1.57 11.19 -7.48
C GLU A 38 2.32 10.18 -8.33
N LYS A 39 3.12 9.30 -7.70
CA LYS A 39 3.89 8.26 -8.39
C LYS A 39 2.96 7.20 -8.96
N ARG A 40 3.24 6.73 -10.18
CA ARG A 40 2.43 5.69 -10.82
C ARG A 40 2.89 4.32 -10.36
N LEU A 41 1.95 3.40 -10.18
CA LEU A 41 2.26 2.02 -9.76
C LEU A 41 3.21 1.32 -10.74
N PHE A 42 2.98 1.47 -12.04
CA PHE A 42 3.85 0.92 -13.09
C PHE A 42 5.28 1.46 -13.04
N GLU A 43 5.49 2.73 -12.67
CA GLU A 43 6.83 3.32 -12.50
C GLU A 43 7.57 2.73 -11.30
N MET A 44 6.85 2.14 -10.35
CA MET A 44 7.40 1.44 -9.19
C MET A 44 7.58 -0.07 -9.43
N GLY A 45 7.28 -0.56 -10.63
CA GLY A 45 7.39 -1.98 -10.99
C GLY A 45 6.19 -2.84 -10.60
N PHE A 46 5.03 -2.23 -10.34
CA PHE A 46 3.79 -2.97 -10.14
C PHE A 46 3.18 -3.39 -11.48
N ASP A 47 2.92 -4.68 -11.61
CA ASP A 47 2.09 -5.30 -12.64
C ASP A 47 0.79 -5.83 -12.01
N SER A 48 -0.03 -6.52 -12.79
CA SER A 48 -1.30 -7.07 -12.31
C SER A 48 -1.14 -8.08 -11.19
N LEU A 49 -0.07 -8.89 -11.20
CA LEU A 49 0.14 -9.91 -10.17
C LEU A 49 0.54 -9.26 -8.84
N ARG A 50 1.51 -8.34 -8.86
CA ARG A 50 1.93 -7.61 -7.66
C ARG A 50 0.81 -6.73 -7.10
N PHE A 51 -0.05 -6.22 -7.98
CA PHE A 51 -1.24 -5.50 -7.56
C PHE A 51 -2.22 -6.41 -6.81
N MET A 52 -2.45 -7.65 -7.27
CA MET A 52 -3.27 -8.60 -6.52
C MET A 52 -2.67 -8.94 -5.15
N GLU A 53 -1.34 -9.06 -5.05
CA GLU A 53 -0.66 -9.25 -3.76
C GLU A 53 -0.89 -8.06 -2.82
N LEU A 54 -0.84 -6.83 -3.34
CA LEU A 54 -1.16 -5.63 -2.58
C LEU A 54 -2.61 -5.63 -2.09
N VAL A 55 -3.56 -5.98 -2.96
CA VAL A 55 -4.99 -6.04 -2.60
C VAL A 55 -5.21 -7.00 -1.44
N VAL A 56 -4.69 -8.24 -1.53
CA VAL A 56 -4.80 -9.24 -0.46
C VAL A 56 -4.19 -8.71 0.84
N LEU A 57 -3.00 -8.10 0.77
CA LEU A 57 -2.32 -7.53 1.93
C LEU A 57 -3.15 -6.42 2.60
N ILE A 58 -3.82 -5.57 1.81
CA ILE A 58 -4.71 -4.52 2.32
C ILE A 58 -5.94 -5.13 3.01
N GLU A 59 -6.62 -6.07 2.35
CA GLU A 59 -7.81 -6.73 2.89
C GLU A 59 -7.51 -7.44 4.22
N GLU A 60 -6.40 -8.20 4.29
CA GLU A 60 -5.97 -8.90 5.50
C GLU A 60 -5.60 -7.95 6.63
N HIS A 61 -4.93 -6.83 6.33
CA HIS A 61 -4.47 -5.89 7.35
C HIS A 61 -5.61 -5.04 7.93
N PHE A 62 -6.50 -4.53 7.07
CA PHE A 62 -7.57 -3.62 7.47
C PHE A 62 -8.89 -4.34 7.76
N GLY A 63 -9.03 -5.62 7.39
CA GLY A 63 -10.27 -6.37 7.54
C GLY A 63 -11.39 -5.84 6.63
N VAL A 64 -11.03 -5.31 5.46
CA VAL A 64 -11.96 -4.75 4.47
C VAL A 64 -12.05 -5.65 3.24
N GLN A 65 -13.04 -5.41 2.38
CA GLN A 65 -13.11 -5.99 1.05
C GLN A 65 -12.72 -4.91 0.02
N TRP A 66 -11.81 -5.23 -0.88
CA TRP A 66 -11.41 -4.35 -1.97
C TRP A 66 -12.53 -4.30 -3.02
N PRO A 67 -12.85 -3.13 -3.59
CA PRO A 67 -13.96 -3.02 -4.52
C PRO A 67 -13.58 -3.66 -5.86
N ASP A 68 -14.51 -4.46 -6.41
CA ASP A 68 -14.30 -5.20 -7.66
C ASP A 68 -13.94 -4.27 -8.82
N GLU A 69 -14.52 -3.06 -8.86
CA GLU A 69 -14.24 -2.06 -9.90
C GLU A 69 -12.83 -1.48 -9.81
N ALA A 70 -12.15 -1.66 -8.68
CA ALA A 70 -10.78 -1.24 -8.44
C ALA A 70 -9.77 -2.41 -8.46
N LEU A 71 -10.17 -3.60 -8.92
CA LEU A 71 -9.28 -4.77 -9.08
C LEU A 71 -8.38 -4.69 -10.32
N GLU A 72 -8.56 -3.67 -11.16
CA GLU A 72 -7.74 -3.44 -12.34
C GLU A 72 -6.86 -2.19 -12.18
N ILE A 73 -5.60 -2.32 -12.55
CA ILE A 73 -4.68 -1.18 -12.65
C ILE A 73 -4.34 -0.86 -14.11
N SER A 74 -4.09 0.42 -14.34
CA SER A 74 -3.66 0.95 -15.63
C SER A 74 -2.31 1.65 -15.49
N GLY A 75 -1.66 1.96 -16.61
CA GLY A 75 -0.45 2.79 -16.62
C GLY A 75 -0.64 4.20 -16.05
N SER A 76 -1.88 4.62 -15.75
CA SER A 76 -2.20 5.89 -15.08
C SER A 76 -2.50 5.78 -13.59
N THR A 77 -2.63 4.57 -13.05
CA THR A 77 -2.95 4.37 -11.62
C THR A 77 -1.81 4.88 -10.74
N ARG A 78 -2.15 5.75 -9.78
CA ARG A 78 -1.22 6.37 -8.83
C ARG A 78 -1.45 5.87 -7.41
N VAL A 79 -0.46 6.08 -6.54
CA VAL A 79 -0.55 5.75 -5.11
C VAL A 79 -1.79 6.36 -4.45
N ARG A 80 -2.12 7.62 -4.75
CA ARG A 80 -3.34 8.26 -4.22
C ARG A 80 -4.64 7.56 -4.60
N ASP A 81 -4.68 6.87 -5.73
CA ASP A 81 -5.87 6.16 -6.18
C ASP A 81 -6.10 4.92 -5.32
N ILE A 82 -5.01 4.25 -4.89
CA ILE A 82 -5.04 3.13 -3.94
C ILE A 82 -5.50 3.61 -2.56
N VAL A 83 -4.95 4.74 -2.07
CA VAL A 83 -5.37 5.33 -0.79
C VAL A 83 -6.87 5.64 -0.81
N ARG A 84 -7.36 6.28 -1.88
CA ARG A 84 -8.79 6.59 -2.03
C ARG A 84 -9.68 5.36 -2.10
N ALA A 85 -9.22 4.31 -2.78
CA ALA A 85 -9.97 3.04 -2.84
C ALA A 85 -10.10 2.43 -1.44
N LEU A 86 -9.01 2.39 -0.66
CA LEU A 86 -9.05 1.92 0.73
C LEU A 86 -9.96 2.79 1.61
N GLU A 87 -9.83 4.12 1.53
CA GLU A 87 -10.66 5.05 2.29
C GLU A 87 -12.16 4.92 1.97
N GLY A 88 -12.51 4.46 0.76
CA GLY A 88 -13.90 4.14 0.39
C GLY A 88 -14.43 2.85 1.02
N CYS A 89 -13.56 2.00 1.59
CA CYS A 89 -13.91 0.74 2.21
C CYS A 89 -13.93 0.77 3.75
N LEU A 90 -13.32 1.80 4.36
CA LEU A 90 -13.29 2.03 5.82
C LEU A 90 -14.56 2.73 6.30
#